data_AF-A0A2G6KXI3-F1
#
_entry.id   AF-A0A2G6KXI3-F1
#
_cell.length_a   1.000
_cell.length_b   1.000
_cell.length_c   1.000
_cell.angle_alpha   90.00
_cell.angle_beta   90.00
_cell.angle_gamma   90.00
#
_symmetry.space_group_name_H-M   'P 1'
#
loop_
_entity.id
_entity.type
_entity.pdbx_description
1 polymer ?
#
loop_
_entity_poly.entity_id
_entity_poly.type
_entity_poly.pdbx_seq_one_letter_code
_entity_poly.pdbx_strand_id
1 'polypeptide(L)'
;MDVQRRIIDKLQNAFDIHVLNVINESGTHNVPAGSETHFKVVVVSPDFDGKRKVARHQSVYRVLEEEMQNGVHALALQLFTPDEWEQSGKSLPDSPNCMGGSRS
;
A
#
# COMPACT_ATOMS: atom_id res chain seq x y z
N MET A 1 9.31 13.35 11.22
CA MET A 1 8.58 12.06 11.26
C MET A 1 8.49 11.55 9.83
N ASP A 2 8.85 10.30 9.64
CA ASP A 2 8.94 9.61 8.35
C ASP A 2 7.52 9.33 7.78
N VAL A 3 7.32 9.48 6.46
CA VAL A 3 6.00 9.30 5.81
C VAL A 3 5.53 7.87 5.96
N GLN A 4 6.44 6.89 5.79
CA GLN A 4 6.13 5.47 5.96
C GLN A 4 5.52 5.18 7.32
N ARG A 5 6.07 5.79 8.38
CA ARG A 5 5.57 5.61 9.75
C ARG A 5 4.15 6.16 9.92
N ARG A 6 3.85 7.33 9.34
CA ARG A 6 2.48 7.89 9.38
C ARG A 6 1.46 7.00 8.67
N ILE A 7 1.84 6.41 7.54
CA ILE A 7 1.01 5.44 6.82
C ILE A 7 0.72 4.23 7.73
N ILE A 8 1.75 3.67 8.37
CA ILE A 8 1.61 2.53 9.29
C ILE A 8 0.64 2.88 10.42
N ASP A 9 0.89 3.97 11.13
CA ASP A 9 0.10 4.38 12.29
C ASP A 9 -1.38 4.62 11.91
N LYS A 10 -1.64 5.30 10.78
CA LYS A 10 -3.01 5.56 10.31
C LYS A 10 -3.75 4.28 9.95
N LEU A 11 -3.10 3.35 9.26
CA LEU A 11 -3.73 2.08 8.87
C LEU A 11 -4.02 1.21 10.10
N GLN A 12 -3.06 1.09 11.02
CA GLN A 12 -3.25 0.31 12.26
C GLN A 12 -4.39 0.82 13.14
N ASN A 13 -4.66 2.13 13.13
CA ASN A 13 -5.76 2.71 13.88
C ASN A 13 -7.11 2.61 13.15
N ALA A 14 -7.12 2.42 11.82
CA ALA A 14 -8.33 2.49 11.01
C ALA A 14 -8.94 1.13 10.68
N PHE A 15 -8.14 0.05 10.71
CA PHE A 15 -8.57 -1.29 10.33
C PHE A 15 -8.14 -2.31 11.38
N ASP A 16 -8.88 -3.42 11.47
CA ASP A 16 -8.40 -4.59 12.21
C ASP A 16 -7.32 -5.30 11.37
N ILE A 17 -6.05 -5.00 11.62
CA ILE A 17 -4.95 -5.50 10.78
C ILE A 17 -4.31 -6.75 11.37
N HIS A 18 -4.35 -7.84 10.62
CA HIS A 18 -3.63 -9.07 10.93
C HIS A 18 -2.19 -9.04 10.38
N VAL A 19 -2.00 -8.48 9.19
CA VAL A 19 -0.69 -8.33 8.55
C VAL A 19 -0.60 -6.95 7.90
N LEU A 20 0.44 -6.20 8.22
CA LEU A 20 0.76 -4.91 7.59
C LEU A 20 2.18 -4.93 7.07
N ASN A 21 2.36 -4.59 5.80
CA ASN A 21 3.67 -4.32 5.24
C ASN A 21 3.63 -3.03 4.42
N VAL A 22 4.52 -2.10 4.72
CA VAL A 22 4.65 -0.82 4.00
C VAL A 22 6.09 -0.70 3.54
N ILE A 23 6.29 -0.64 2.23
CA ILE A 23 7.60 -0.64 1.58
C ILE A 23 7.72 0.65 0.78
N ASN A 24 8.77 1.44 1.04
CA ASN A 24 9.10 2.58 0.21
C ASN A 24 9.79 2.08 -1.08
N GLU A 25 9.12 2.25 -2.21
CA GLU A 25 9.61 1.87 -3.53
C GLU A 25 10.09 3.08 -4.35
N SER A 26 10.20 4.28 -3.76
CA SER A 26 10.67 5.46 -4.48
C SER A 26 12.00 5.24 -5.22
N GLY A 27 12.93 4.49 -4.65
CA GLY A 27 14.25 4.23 -5.25
C GLY A 27 14.23 3.60 -6.65
N THR A 28 13.16 2.92 -7.06
CA THR A 28 13.04 2.29 -8.38
C THR A 28 12.49 3.22 -9.48
N HIS A 29 12.16 4.47 -9.14
CA HIS A 29 11.46 5.42 -10.03
C HIS A 29 12.27 6.64 -10.47
N ASN A 30 13.62 6.59 -10.39
CA ASN A 30 14.50 7.69 -10.81
C ASN A 30 14.17 9.03 -10.10
N VAL A 31 13.84 8.94 -8.81
CA VAL A 31 13.63 10.09 -7.90
C VAL A 31 14.89 10.29 -7.04
N PRO A 32 15.10 11.49 -6.46
CA PRO A 32 16.23 11.73 -5.55
C PRO A 32 16.27 10.71 -4.41
N ALA A 33 17.47 10.30 -4.01
CA ALA A 33 17.66 9.39 -2.88
C ALA A 33 17.00 9.98 -1.62
N GLY A 34 16.22 9.16 -0.91
CA GLY A 34 15.43 9.60 0.24
C GLY A 34 14.05 10.19 -0.09
N SER A 35 13.61 10.14 -1.35
CA SER A 35 12.21 10.47 -1.68
C SER A 35 11.25 9.44 -1.08
N GLU A 36 10.12 9.92 -0.59
CA GLU A 36 9.03 9.15 0.02
C GLU A 36 7.74 9.39 -0.76
N THR A 37 7.74 9.03 -2.04
CA THR A 37 6.68 9.37 -3.00
C THR A 37 5.93 8.15 -3.51
N HIS A 38 6.54 6.96 -3.51
CA HIS A 38 5.94 5.73 -4.01
C HIS A 38 6.00 4.68 -2.91
N PHE A 39 4.84 4.19 -2.48
CA PHE A 39 4.78 3.14 -1.47
C PHE A 39 3.98 1.95 -1.96
N LYS A 40 4.46 0.77 -1.59
CA LYS A 40 3.68 -0.45 -1.64
C LYS A 40 3.12 -0.76 -0.27
N VAL A 41 1.83 -1.02 -0.21
CA VAL A 41 1.11 -1.32 1.03
C VAL A 41 0.39 -2.63 0.87
N VAL A 42 0.77 -3.61 1.70
CA VAL A 42 0.09 -4.89 1.83
C VAL A 42 -0.66 -4.91 3.15
N VAL A 43 -1.97 -5.11 3.10
CA VAL A 43 -2.83 -5.20 4.29
C VAL A 43 -3.68 -6.44 4.23
N VAL A 44 -3.66 -7.21 5.32
CA VAL A 44 -4.59 -8.31 5.57
C VAL A 44 -5.53 -7.91 6.69
N SER A 45 -6.84 -7.83 6.39
CA SER A 45 -7.85 -7.41 7.35
C SER A 45 -9.21 -8.04 7.06
N PRO A 46 -9.98 -8.50 8.06
CA PRO A 46 -11.35 -8.95 7.89
C PRO A 46 -12.28 -7.83 7.41
N ASP A 47 -11.92 -6.56 7.59
CA ASP A 47 -12.69 -5.41 7.12
C ASP A 47 -12.85 -5.36 5.60
N PHE A 48 -12.07 -6.15 4.87
CA PHE A 48 -12.15 -6.27 3.42
C PHE A 48 -13.11 -7.36 2.94
N ASP A 49 -13.65 -8.17 3.85
CA ASP A 49 -14.60 -9.21 3.52
C ASP A 49 -15.90 -8.63 2.92
N GLY A 50 -16.45 -9.32 1.92
CA GLY A 50 -17.60 -8.86 1.15
C GLY A 50 -17.39 -7.60 0.30
N LYS A 51 -16.25 -6.90 0.40
CA LYS A 51 -15.94 -5.70 -0.39
C LYS A 51 -15.25 -6.05 -1.70
N ARG A 52 -15.70 -5.44 -2.80
CA ARG A 52 -14.98 -5.48 -4.09
C ARG A 52 -13.65 -4.73 -3.99
N LYS A 53 -12.67 -5.12 -4.83
CA LYS A 53 -11.33 -4.52 -4.89
C LYS A 53 -11.33 -2.98 -4.88
N VAL A 54 -12.16 -2.35 -5.71
CA VAL A 54 -12.27 -0.87 -5.77
C VAL A 54 -12.72 -0.28 -4.44
N ALA A 55 -13.70 -0.89 -3.76
CA ALA A 55 -14.18 -0.41 -2.47
C ALA A 55 -13.11 -0.56 -1.36
N ARG A 56 -12.33 -1.65 -1.39
CA ARG A 56 -11.17 -1.84 -0.49
C ARG A 56 -10.13 -0.73 -0.70
N HIS A 57 -9.79 -0.45 -1.95
CA HIS A 57 -8.85 0.63 -2.29
C HIS A 57 -9.37 1.99 -1.82
N GLN A 58 -10.65 2.31 -2.08
CA GLN A 58 -11.28 3.56 -1.64
C GLN A 58 -11.22 3.72 -0.11
N SER A 59 -11.46 2.65 0.66
CA SER A 59 -11.35 2.73 2.12
C SER A 59 -9.93 3.08 2.58
N VAL A 60 -8.91 2.48 1.97
CA VAL A 60 -7.51 2.77 2.31
C VAL A 60 -7.10 4.18 1.88
N TYR A 61 -7.47 4.61 0.67
CA TYR A 61 -7.22 5.97 0.20
C TYR A 61 -7.86 7.02 1.08
N ARG A 62 -9.07 6.78 1.60
CA ARG A 62 -9.73 7.69 2.53
C ARG A 62 -8.96 7.87 3.83
N VAL A 63 -8.36 6.79 4.36
CA VAL A 63 -7.55 6.85 5.59
C VAL A 63 -6.23 7.61 5.34
N LEU A 64 -5.67 7.49 4.14
CA LEU A 64 -4.38 8.06 3.76
C LEU A 64 -4.49 9.36 2.95
N GLU A 65 -5.67 9.97 2.87
CA GLU A 65 -5.94 11.13 2.02
C GLU A 65 -4.99 12.30 2.33
N GLU A 66 -4.74 12.56 3.61
CA GLU A 66 -3.79 13.60 4.03
C GLU A 66 -2.35 13.30 3.58
N GLU A 67 -1.90 12.05 3.59
CA GLU A 67 -0.54 11.71 3.11
C GLU A 67 -0.44 11.84 1.59
N MET A 68 -1.52 11.49 0.87
CA MET A 68 -1.64 11.69 -0.58
C MET A 68 -1.56 13.18 -0.96
N GLN A 69 -2.14 14.06 -0.14
CA GLN A 69 -2.06 15.52 -0.35
C GLN A 69 -0.69 16.11 0.00
N ASN A 70 0.06 15.47 0.90
CA ASN A 70 1.30 16.00 1.47
C ASN A 70 2.58 15.39 0.88
N GLY A 71 2.51 14.69 -0.26
CA GLY A 71 3.70 14.31 -1.03
C GLY A 71 3.78 12.85 -1.47
N VAL A 72 2.86 11.99 -1.03
CA VAL A 72 2.74 10.63 -1.60
C VAL A 72 2.14 10.73 -3.00
N HIS A 73 2.90 10.31 -4.01
CA HIS A 73 2.49 10.34 -5.41
C HIS A 73 1.65 9.12 -5.79
N ALA A 74 2.05 7.93 -5.34
CA ALA A 74 1.37 6.69 -5.69
C ALA A 74 1.44 5.64 -4.58
N LEU A 75 0.34 4.89 -4.45
CA LEU A 75 0.22 3.73 -3.56
C LEU A 75 -0.09 2.46 -4.36
N ALA A 76 0.80 1.49 -4.31
CA ALA A 76 0.55 0.13 -4.79
C ALA A 76 -0.13 -0.67 -3.67
N LEU A 77 -1.45 -0.82 -3.74
CA LEU A 77 -2.26 -1.48 -2.71
C LEU A 77 -2.48 -2.96 -3.03
N GLN A 78 -2.16 -3.83 -2.08
CA GLN A 78 -2.52 -5.25 -2.09
C GLN A 78 -3.30 -5.58 -0.82
N LEU A 79 -4.61 -5.76 -0.97
CA LEU A 79 -5.55 -5.81 0.15
C LEU A 79 -6.27 -7.17 0.16
N PHE A 80 -6.06 -7.94 1.21
CA PHE A 80 -6.54 -9.32 1.34
C PHE A 80 -7.41 -9.49 2.58
N THR A 81 -8.41 -10.37 2.51
CA THR A 81 -9.02 -10.93 3.73
C THR A 81 -8.06 -11.95 4.36
N PRO A 82 -8.24 -12.30 5.65
CA PRO A 82 -7.47 -13.38 6.28
C PRO A 82 -7.54 -14.68 5.46
N ASP A 83 -8.73 -15.05 4.99
CA ASP A 83 -8.94 -16.27 4.19
C ASP A 83 -8.21 -16.22 2.83
N GLU A 84 -8.27 -15.08 2.14
CA GLU A 84 -7.52 -14.88 0.88
C GLU A 84 -6.00 -14.96 1.13
N TRP A 85 -5.53 -14.42 2.25
CA TRP A 85 -4.12 -14.48 2.62
C TRP A 85 -3.65 -15.91 2.90
N GLU A 86 -4.46 -16.71 3.59
CA GLU A 86 -4.14 -18.13 3.81
C GLU A 86 -4.09 -18.91 2.49
N GLN A 87 -5.04 -18.66 1.59
CA GLN A 87 -5.10 -19.31 0.28
C GLN A 87 -3.94 -18.90 -0.65
N SER A 88 -3.42 -17.69 -0.49
CA SER A 88 -2.25 -17.20 -1.23
C SER A 88 -0.93 -17.85 -0.81
N GLY A 89 -0.94 -18.72 0.20
CA GLY A 89 0.26 -19.33 0.76
C GLY A 89 1.09 -18.37 1.62
N LYS A 90 0.47 -17.29 2.13
CA LYS A 90 1.07 -16.29 3.03
C LYS A 90 2.35 -15.65 2.48
N SER A 91 2.49 -15.59 1.16
CA SER A 91 3.63 -14.97 0.47
C SER A 91 3.27 -13.57 0.00
N LEU A 92 4.15 -12.60 0.27
CA LEU A 92 4.02 -11.25 -0.27
C LEU A 92 4.19 -11.33 -1.79
N PRO A 93 3.20 -10.93 -2.61
CA PRO A 93 3.36 -10.99 -4.04
C PRO A 93 4.41 -9.95 -4.46
N ASP A 94 5.32 -10.32 -5.35
CA ASP A 94 6.30 -9.38 -5.88
C ASP A 94 5.63 -8.16 -6.50
N SER A 95 6.26 -7.01 -6.36
CA SER A 95 5.79 -5.79 -7.02
C SER A 95 5.85 -6.03 -8.52
N PRO A 96 4.78 -5.76 -9.29
CA PRO A 96 4.84 -5.91 -10.73
C PRO A 96 6.00 -5.07 -11.25
N ASN A 97 6.90 -5.67 -12.03
CA ASN A 97 8.00 -4.95 -12.67
C ASN A 97 7.42 -3.74 -13.40
N CYS A 98 7.69 -2.54 -12.89
CA CYS A 98 7.33 -1.32 -13.57
C CYS A 98 8.01 -1.34 -14.93
N MET A 99 7.22 -1.52 -15.99
CA MET A 99 7.60 -1.25 -17.36
C MET A 99 7.78 0.27 -17.47
N GLY A 100 8.90 0.77 -16.96
CA GLY A 100 9.32 2.17 -17.06
C GLY A 100 9.23 2.56 -18.52
N GLY A 101 8.45 3.61 -18.78
CA GLY A 101 8.11 4.05 -20.12
C GLY A 101 9.35 4.12 -21.01
N SER A 102 9.28 3.42 -22.14
CA SER A 102 10.17 3.63 -23.27
C SER A 102 10.23 5.13 -23.55
N ARG A 103 11.36 5.77 -23.25
CA ARG A 103 11.64 7.11 -23.75
C ARG A 103 11.79 7.01 -25.26
N SER A 104 10.88 7.64 -25.98
CA SER A 104 11.08 8.14 -27.34
C SER A 104 12.20 9.17 -27.38
#